data_AF-A0A2A9MDN4-F1
#
_entry.id   AF-A0A2A9MDN4-F1
#
_cell.length_a   1.000
_cell.length_b   1.000
_cell.length_c   1.000
_cell.angle_alpha   90.00
_cell.angle_beta   90.00
_cell.angle_gamma   90.00
#
_symmetry.space_group_name_H-M   'P 1'
#
loop_
_entity.id
_entity.type
_entity.pdbx_description
1 polymer ?
#
loop_
_entity_poly.entity_id
_entity_poly.type
_entity_poly.pdbx_seq_one_letter_code
_entity_poly.pdbx_strand_id
1 'polypeptide(L)'
;MEKRGLSIDRRGDRRLSPQEYFTADSLEALKAEKVVVLQAHVRGLLARQRAARLRRAKQDHLDREEEERVKAKEERELCQKRLRNRCLRPETVDDFSVLYAELGAWRAQEVTRAKRVFVSETHRRQAFKEILQRETQVLQRIEALKQQAVGASRREKKFYLLAAMAKPFAWTCPSTGDVVAVFTPETMRADELRRLYADLENLDVDADARLEVLNRLQAAAGAAQAERGPSQKGRAQEGDDQLRQEILELCRREIAFLNRGQTNKTKLSGLRLRLSHAFWHLLQSPDFNPQAGRYLR
;
A
#
# COMPACT_ATOMS: atom_id res chain seq x y z
N MET A 1 -61.12 -75.39 21.23
CA MET A 1 -62.41 -76.12 21.27
C MET A 1 -62.91 -76.09 22.69
N GLU A 2 -64.06 -75.47 22.96
CA GLU A 2 -64.65 -75.48 24.29
C GLU A 2 -65.21 -76.86 24.59
N LYS A 3 -64.57 -77.57 25.53
CA LYS A 3 -65.03 -78.88 25.98
C LYS A 3 -65.82 -78.67 27.27
N ARG A 4 -67.10 -79.05 27.28
CA ARG A 4 -67.95 -78.97 28.48
C ARG A 4 -67.29 -79.75 29.63
N GLY A 5 -67.01 -79.07 30.74
CA GLY A 5 -66.38 -79.62 31.94
C GLY A 5 -64.98 -79.05 32.28
N LEU A 6 -64.37 -78.24 31.42
CA LEU A 6 -63.07 -77.59 31.65
C LEU A 6 -63.20 -76.06 31.61
N SER A 7 -62.85 -75.37 32.69
CA SER A 7 -62.83 -73.90 32.75
C SER A 7 -61.52 -73.39 32.16
N ILE A 8 -61.60 -72.71 31.02
CA ILE A 8 -60.45 -72.08 30.35
C ILE A 8 -60.63 -70.57 30.49
N ASP A 9 -59.63 -69.88 31.06
CA ASP A 9 -59.67 -68.44 31.30
C ASP A 9 -59.50 -67.66 29.99
N ARG A 10 -60.38 -66.68 29.75
CA ARG A 10 -60.48 -65.91 28.49
C ARG A 10 -60.12 -64.43 28.65
N ARG A 11 -59.67 -64.03 29.84
CA ARG A 11 -59.46 -62.61 30.19
C ARG A 11 -58.32 -61.94 29.40
N GLY A 12 -57.45 -62.71 28.75
CA GLY A 12 -56.37 -62.22 27.88
C GLY A 12 -56.63 -62.34 26.37
N ASP A 13 -57.79 -62.87 25.96
CA ASP A 13 -58.04 -63.23 24.56
C ASP A 13 -58.43 -62.00 23.73
N ARG A 14 -57.71 -61.76 22.62
CA ARG A 14 -58.04 -60.72 21.63
C ARG A 14 -58.75 -61.34 20.44
N ARG A 15 -59.92 -60.80 20.08
CA ARG A 15 -60.60 -61.14 18.83
C ARG A 15 -60.01 -60.31 17.70
N LEU A 16 -59.27 -60.96 16.81
CA LEU A 16 -58.75 -60.35 15.58
C LEU A 16 -59.67 -60.71 14.41
N SER A 17 -60.00 -59.73 13.58
CA SER A 17 -60.56 -60.00 12.27
C SER A 17 -59.44 -60.40 11.31
N PRO A 18 -59.64 -61.44 10.47
CA PRO A 18 -58.65 -61.78 9.45
C PRO A 18 -58.55 -60.61 8.46
N GLN A 19 -57.35 -60.06 8.30
CA GLN A 19 -57.04 -59.19 7.18
C GLN A 19 -56.65 -60.02 5.96
N GLU A 20 -56.68 -59.41 4.77
CA GLU A 20 -56.23 -60.07 3.55
C GLU A 20 -54.80 -60.60 3.73
N TYR A 21 -54.64 -61.90 3.48
CA TYR A 21 -53.34 -62.55 3.60
C TYR A 21 -52.47 -62.15 2.42
N PHE A 22 -51.39 -61.41 2.69
CA PHE A 22 -50.44 -61.00 1.67
C PHE A 22 -49.41 -62.12 1.45
N THR A 23 -49.43 -62.72 0.25
CA THR A 23 -48.55 -63.82 -0.09
C THR A 23 -47.10 -63.36 -0.26
N ALA A 24 -46.14 -64.27 -0.13
CA ALA A 24 -44.74 -63.98 -0.38
C ALA A 24 -44.52 -63.45 -1.80
N ASP A 25 -45.17 -64.08 -2.80
CA ASP A 25 -45.10 -63.69 -4.20
C ASP A 25 -45.67 -62.28 -4.45
N SER A 26 -46.78 -61.92 -3.79
CA SER A 26 -47.36 -60.57 -3.91
C SER A 26 -46.45 -59.50 -3.29
N LEU A 27 -45.72 -59.84 -2.22
CA LEU A 27 -44.71 -58.97 -1.62
C LEU A 27 -43.50 -58.77 -2.55
N GLU A 28 -43.04 -59.83 -3.20
CA GLU A 28 -41.93 -59.75 -4.16
C GLU A 28 -42.31 -58.93 -5.39
N ALA A 29 -43.52 -59.11 -5.93
CA ALA A 29 -44.04 -58.31 -7.03
C ALA A 29 -44.15 -56.81 -6.65
N LEU A 30 -44.67 -56.51 -5.45
CA LEU A 30 -44.74 -55.14 -4.95
C LEU A 30 -43.34 -54.54 -4.78
N LYS A 31 -42.38 -55.29 -4.23
CA LYS A 31 -40.98 -54.85 -4.11
C LYS A 31 -40.39 -54.54 -5.49
N ALA A 32 -40.60 -55.39 -6.49
CA ALA A 32 -40.10 -55.17 -7.84
C ALA A 32 -40.68 -53.87 -8.44
N GLU A 33 -41.98 -53.64 -8.31
CA GLU A 33 -42.64 -52.41 -8.77
C GLU A 33 -42.06 -51.16 -8.07
N LYS A 34 -41.92 -51.20 -6.74
CA LYS A 34 -41.38 -50.06 -5.98
C LYS A 34 -39.90 -49.84 -6.25
N VAL A 35 -39.12 -50.89 -6.51
CA VAL A 35 -37.71 -50.78 -6.92
C VAL A 35 -37.60 -50.02 -8.24
N VAL A 36 -38.47 -50.26 -9.23
CA VAL A 36 -38.45 -49.51 -10.50
C VAL A 36 -38.70 -48.02 -10.27
N VAL A 37 -39.67 -47.67 -9.42
CA VAL A 37 -39.97 -46.28 -9.05
C VAL A 37 -38.77 -45.62 -8.35
N LEU A 38 -38.18 -46.30 -7.36
CA LEU A 38 -36.99 -45.81 -6.66
C LEU A 38 -35.81 -45.62 -7.62
N GLN A 39 -35.55 -46.59 -8.50
CA GLN A 39 -34.49 -46.49 -9.50
C GLN A 39 -34.72 -45.31 -10.46
N ALA A 40 -35.97 -45.04 -10.87
CA ALA A 40 -36.28 -43.88 -11.71
C ALA A 40 -35.95 -42.56 -11.00
N HIS A 41 -36.32 -42.42 -9.72
CA HIS A 41 -35.98 -41.23 -8.93
C HIS A 41 -34.47 -41.07 -8.70
N VAL A 42 -33.76 -42.17 -8.44
CA VAL A 42 -32.30 -42.17 -8.27
C VAL A 42 -31.59 -41.78 -9.57
N ARG A 43 -32.00 -42.34 -10.72
CA ARG A 43 -31.47 -41.93 -12.04
C ARG A 43 -31.70 -40.43 -12.28
N GLY A 44 -32.88 -39.92 -11.95
CA GLY A 44 -33.19 -38.49 -12.05
C GLY A 44 -32.34 -37.61 -11.12
N LEU A 45 -32.10 -38.05 -9.88
CA LEU A 45 -31.21 -37.37 -8.94
C LEU A 45 -29.78 -37.28 -9.49
N LEU A 46 -29.22 -38.41 -9.97
CA LEU A 46 -27.87 -38.47 -10.52
C LEU A 46 -27.73 -37.59 -11.77
N ALA A 47 -28.73 -37.59 -12.66
CA ALA A 47 -28.75 -36.73 -13.84
C ALA A 47 -28.76 -35.24 -13.44
N ARG A 48 -29.57 -34.84 -12.45
CA ARG A 48 -29.59 -33.46 -11.92
C ARG A 48 -28.26 -33.07 -11.28
N GLN A 49 -27.64 -33.96 -10.49
CA GLN A 49 -26.33 -33.70 -9.91
C GLN A 49 -25.25 -33.53 -10.99
N ARG A 50 -25.25 -34.37 -12.03
CA ARG A 50 -24.33 -34.24 -13.16
C ARG A 50 -24.54 -32.93 -13.91
N ALA A 51 -25.80 -32.57 -14.21
CA ALA A 51 -26.12 -31.31 -14.86
C ALA A 51 -25.70 -30.10 -14.01
N ALA A 52 -25.90 -30.14 -12.69
CA ALA A 52 -25.45 -29.09 -11.78
C ALA A 52 -23.93 -28.94 -11.78
N ARG A 53 -23.18 -30.06 -11.76
CA ARG A 53 -21.71 -30.03 -11.89
C ARG A 53 -21.25 -29.41 -13.20
N LEU A 54 -21.87 -29.77 -14.33
CA LEU A 54 -21.54 -29.21 -15.64
C LEU A 54 -21.88 -27.71 -15.73
N ARG A 55 -23.00 -27.27 -15.17
CA ARG A 55 -23.35 -25.84 -15.11
C ARG A 55 -22.35 -25.05 -14.27
N ARG A 56 -21.94 -25.58 -13.11
CA ARG A 56 -20.89 -24.96 -12.28
C ARG A 56 -19.58 -24.86 -13.05
N ALA A 57 -19.11 -25.95 -13.66
CA ALA A 57 -17.87 -25.92 -14.45
C ALA A 57 -17.92 -24.92 -15.62
N LYS A 58 -19.09 -24.79 -16.28
CA LYS A 58 -19.30 -23.77 -17.31
C LYS A 58 -19.26 -22.36 -16.73
N GLN A 59 -19.92 -22.14 -15.59
CA GLN A 59 -19.93 -20.85 -14.91
C GLN A 59 -18.52 -20.46 -14.48
N ASP A 60 -17.79 -21.37 -13.82
CA ASP A 60 -16.40 -21.14 -13.39
C ASP A 60 -15.49 -20.79 -14.58
N HIS A 61 -15.73 -21.37 -15.77
CA HIS A 61 -14.99 -21.03 -16.98
C HIS A 61 -15.32 -19.62 -17.47
N LEU A 62 -16.60 -19.27 -17.54
CA LEU A 62 -17.03 -17.93 -17.94
C LEU A 62 -16.50 -16.87 -16.97
N ASP A 63 -16.59 -17.14 -15.66
CA ASP A 63 -16.10 -16.24 -14.61
C ASP A 63 -14.58 -16.03 -14.76
N ARG A 64 -13.81 -17.09 -15.05
CA ARG A 64 -12.36 -16.97 -15.33
C ARG A 64 -12.07 -16.13 -16.57
N GLU A 65 -12.80 -16.36 -17.67
CA GLU A 65 -12.65 -15.55 -18.88
C GLU A 65 -13.00 -14.08 -18.63
N GLU A 66 -14.05 -13.81 -17.84
CA GLU A 66 -14.42 -12.46 -17.44
C GLU A 66 -13.34 -11.81 -16.57
N GLU A 67 -12.82 -12.52 -15.57
CA GLU A 67 -11.71 -12.06 -14.73
C GLU A 67 -10.46 -11.75 -15.56
N GLU A 68 -10.09 -12.61 -16.50
CA GLU A 68 -8.95 -12.39 -17.40
C GLU A 68 -9.17 -11.15 -18.28
N ARG A 69 -10.39 -10.95 -18.81
CA ARG A 69 -10.73 -9.77 -19.60
C ARG A 69 -10.71 -8.50 -18.78
N VAL A 70 -11.15 -8.55 -17.52
CA VAL A 70 -11.08 -7.43 -16.59
C VAL A 70 -9.62 -7.10 -16.28
N LYS A 71 -8.80 -8.09 -15.90
CA LYS A 71 -7.36 -7.93 -15.66
C LYS A 71 -6.66 -7.33 -16.88
N ALA A 72 -6.92 -7.85 -18.08
CA ALA A 72 -6.33 -7.32 -19.31
C ALA A 72 -6.75 -5.87 -19.61
N LYS A 73 -7.99 -5.47 -19.29
CA LYS A 73 -8.44 -4.06 -19.41
C LYS A 73 -7.73 -3.18 -18.38
N GLU A 74 -7.67 -3.62 -17.13
CA GLU A 74 -6.99 -2.91 -16.04
C GLU A 74 -5.50 -2.70 -16.35
N GLU A 75 -4.82 -3.72 -16.88
CA GLU A 75 -3.43 -3.63 -17.33
C GLU A 75 -3.25 -2.60 -18.45
N ARG A 76 -4.14 -2.62 -19.46
CA ARG A 76 -4.11 -1.64 -20.55
C ARG A 76 -4.33 -0.22 -20.04
N GLU A 77 -5.29 -0.03 -19.14
CA GLU A 77 -5.53 1.26 -18.50
C GLU A 77 -4.34 1.72 -17.67
N LEU A 78 -3.71 0.83 -16.93
CA LEU A 78 -2.51 1.12 -16.14
C LEU A 78 -1.35 1.52 -17.05
N CYS A 79 -1.14 0.82 -18.16
CA CYS A 79 -0.16 1.19 -19.18
C CYS A 79 -0.43 2.57 -19.78
N GLN A 80 -1.69 2.88 -20.15
CA GLN A 80 -2.06 4.19 -20.67
C GLN A 80 -1.88 5.30 -19.62
N LYS A 81 -2.25 5.05 -18.37
CA LYS A 81 -2.03 5.96 -17.24
C LYS A 81 -0.53 6.22 -17.04
N ARG A 82 0.31 5.17 -17.10
CA ARG A 82 1.77 5.31 -17.03
C ARG A 82 2.31 6.17 -18.17
N LEU A 83 1.91 5.93 -19.41
CA LEU A 83 2.31 6.74 -20.56
C LEU A 83 1.90 8.21 -20.39
N ARG A 84 0.66 8.47 -19.95
CA ARG A 84 0.18 9.82 -19.69
C ARG A 84 0.97 10.50 -18.56
N ASN A 85 1.25 9.76 -17.49
CA ASN A 85 2.03 10.27 -16.37
C ASN A 85 3.48 10.58 -16.77
N ARG A 86 4.09 9.81 -17.68
CA ARG A 86 5.44 10.12 -18.21
C ARG A 86 5.52 11.50 -18.86
N CYS A 87 4.49 11.86 -19.63
CA CYS A 87 4.46 13.16 -20.31
C CYS A 87 4.12 14.32 -19.36
N LEU A 88 3.27 14.09 -18.36
CA LEU A 88 2.79 15.14 -17.45
C LEU A 88 3.69 15.35 -16.23
N ARG A 89 4.29 14.28 -15.70
CA ARG A 89 5.07 14.26 -14.48
C ARG A 89 6.11 13.12 -14.54
N PRO A 90 7.26 13.33 -15.22
CA PRO A 90 8.34 12.36 -15.24
C PRO A 90 8.96 12.22 -13.84
N GLU A 91 9.00 11.01 -13.30
CA GLU A 91 9.52 10.73 -11.94
C GLU A 91 10.79 9.89 -11.98
N THR A 92 10.87 8.94 -12.92
CA THR A 92 11.99 8.01 -13.02
C THR A 92 13.02 8.46 -14.06
N VAL A 93 14.25 7.96 -13.93
CA VAL A 93 15.33 8.24 -14.90
C VAL A 93 14.94 7.79 -16.31
N ASP A 94 14.24 6.65 -16.42
CA ASP A 94 13.76 6.12 -17.70
C ASP A 94 12.76 7.08 -18.35
N ASP A 95 11.87 7.70 -17.58
CA ASP A 95 10.91 8.67 -18.11
C ASP A 95 11.63 9.89 -18.72
N PHE A 96 12.68 10.38 -18.07
CA PHE A 96 13.52 11.45 -18.61
C PHE A 96 14.30 11.01 -19.85
N SER A 97 14.77 9.75 -19.91
CA SER A 97 15.47 9.22 -21.09
C SER A 97 14.58 9.23 -22.33
N VAL A 98 13.29 8.92 -22.17
CA VAL A 98 12.29 8.98 -23.24
C VAL A 98 12.07 10.41 -23.69
N LEU A 99 11.92 11.37 -22.77
CA LEU A 99 11.78 12.79 -23.12
C LEU A 99 12.96 13.33 -23.92
N TYR A 100 14.19 12.93 -23.56
CA TYR A 100 15.39 13.28 -24.32
C TYR A 100 15.40 12.66 -25.72
N ALA A 101 14.97 11.39 -25.84
CA ALA A 101 14.86 10.71 -27.12
C ALA A 101 13.79 11.37 -28.03
N GLU A 102 12.62 11.69 -27.49
CA GLU A 102 11.53 12.38 -28.20
C GLU A 102 11.95 13.78 -28.65
N LEU A 103 12.63 14.54 -27.80
CA LEU A 103 13.18 15.85 -28.16
C LEU A 103 14.21 15.74 -29.28
N GLY A 104 15.09 14.74 -29.20
CA GLY A 104 16.07 14.46 -30.26
C GLY A 104 15.41 14.10 -31.59
N ALA A 105 14.36 13.27 -31.56
CA ALA A 105 13.57 12.92 -32.73
C ALA A 105 12.84 14.14 -33.33
N TRP A 106 12.20 14.96 -32.49
CA TRP A 106 11.55 16.20 -32.90
C TRP A 106 12.54 17.15 -33.57
N ARG A 107 13.71 17.36 -32.97
CA ARG A 107 14.77 18.20 -33.56
C ARG A 107 15.20 17.68 -34.93
N ALA A 108 15.41 16.37 -35.07
CA ALA A 108 15.79 15.77 -36.34
C ALA A 108 14.71 15.95 -37.42
N GLN A 109 13.44 15.79 -37.06
CA GLN A 109 12.31 16.02 -37.95
C GLN A 109 12.20 17.50 -38.38
N GLU A 110 12.29 18.43 -37.44
CA GLU A 110 12.21 19.88 -37.72
C GLU A 110 13.40 20.38 -38.53
N VAL A 111 14.62 19.90 -38.26
CA VAL A 111 15.79 20.20 -39.10
C VAL A 111 15.59 19.68 -40.53
N THR A 112 15.06 18.46 -40.68
CA THR A 112 14.76 17.89 -41.99
C THR A 112 13.68 18.69 -42.71
N ARG A 113 12.63 19.11 -42.00
CA ARG A 113 11.57 19.98 -42.51
C ARG A 113 12.10 21.34 -42.95
N ALA A 114 12.89 22.01 -42.12
CA ALA A 114 13.48 23.31 -42.43
C ALA A 114 14.39 23.25 -43.65
N LYS A 115 15.19 22.19 -43.79
CA LYS A 115 16.03 21.94 -44.99
C LYS A 115 15.20 21.77 -46.26
N ARG A 116 14.04 21.13 -46.17
CA ARG A 116 13.12 20.91 -47.31
C ARG A 116 12.35 22.17 -47.71
N VAL A 117 11.88 22.94 -46.73
CA VAL A 117 11.01 24.12 -46.97
C VAL A 117 11.80 25.33 -47.48
N PHE A 118 12.95 25.61 -46.86
CA PHE A 118 13.70 26.83 -47.17
C PHE A 118 14.81 26.55 -48.20
N VAL A 119 14.75 27.24 -49.34
CA VAL A 119 15.77 27.14 -50.39
C VAL A 119 16.93 28.11 -50.14
N SER A 120 16.66 29.31 -49.64
CA SER A 120 17.67 30.32 -49.30
C SER A 120 18.40 29.99 -47.99
N GLU A 121 19.71 30.22 -47.95
CA GLU A 121 20.54 30.02 -46.75
C GLU A 121 20.16 30.95 -45.59
N THR A 122 19.74 32.18 -45.88
CA THR A 122 19.38 33.16 -44.84
C THR A 122 18.18 32.69 -44.04
N HIS A 123 17.14 32.21 -44.73
CA HIS A 123 15.93 31.65 -44.11
C HIS A 123 16.21 30.33 -43.37
N ARG A 124 17.11 29.48 -43.88
CA ARG A 124 17.54 28.26 -43.15
C ARG A 124 18.22 28.59 -41.83
N ARG A 125 19.14 29.56 -41.82
CA ARG A 125 19.85 29.99 -40.60
C ARG A 125 18.88 30.56 -39.57
N GLN A 126 17.89 31.34 -40.01
CA GLN A 126 16.82 31.84 -39.13
C GLN A 126 15.99 30.69 -38.55
N ALA A 127 15.53 29.75 -39.38
CA ALA A 127 14.77 28.58 -38.93
C ALA A 127 15.56 27.71 -37.94
N PHE A 128 16.86 27.47 -38.17
CA PHE A 128 17.70 26.73 -37.23
C PHE A 128 17.90 27.46 -35.91
N LYS A 129 18.01 28.80 -35.93
CA LYS A 129 18.06 29.59 -34.70
C LYS A 129 16.77 29.44 -33.88
N GLU A 130 15.61 29.46 -34.53
CA GLU A 130 14.32 29.24 -33.87
C GLU A 130 14.18 27.83 -33.30
N ILE A 131 14.59 26.80 -34.05
CA ILE A 131 14.59 25.40 -33.58
C ILE A 131 15.49 25.26 -32.34
N LEU A 132 16.69 25.83 -32.39
CA LEU A 132 17.62 25.81 -31.26
C LEU A 132 17.05 26.53 -30.03
N GLN A 133 16.42 27.70 -30.23
CA GLN A 133 15.76 28.42 -29.13
C GLN A 133 14.67 27.57 -28.47
N ARG A 134 13.82 26.92 -29.27
CA ARG A 134 12.78 26.01 -28.75
C ARG A 134 13.39 24.80 -28.04
N GLU A 135 14.43 24.18 -28.61
CA GLU A 135 15.16 23.08 -27.97
C GLU A 135 15.71 23.47 -26.60
N THR A 136 16.40 24.62 -26.51
CA THR A 136 16.94 25.10 -25.24
C THR A 136 15.85 25.38 -24.20
N GLN A 137 14.71 25.94 -24.60
CA GLN A 137 13.57 26.15 -23.70
C GLN A 137 13.00 24.83 -23.17
N VAL A 138 12.86 23.82 -24.04
CA VAL A 138 12.39 22.49 -23.62
C VAL A 138 13.40 21.80 -22.72
N LEU A 139 14.70 21.88 -23.03
CA LEU A 139 15.77 21.33 -22.17
C LEU A 139 15.77 21.97 -20.78
N GLN A 140 15.66 23.30 -20.70
CA GLN A 140 15.55 24.00 -19.42
C GLN A 140 14.33 23.53 -18.62
N ARG A 141 13.20 23.32 -19.30
CA ARG A 141 11.99 22.79 -18.67
C ARG A 141 12.18 21.36 -18.17
N ILE A 142 12.80 20.49 -18.97
CA ILE A 142 13.11 19.10 -18.59
C ILE A 142 14.02 19.08 -17.35
N GLU A 143 15.06 19.90 -17.32
CA GLU A 143 15.97 19.98 -16.17
C GLU A 143 15.27 20.53 -14.92
N ALA A 144 14.36 21.50 -15.04
CA ALA A 144 13.54 21.96 -13.92
C ALA A 144 12.64 20.83 -13.36
N LEU A 145 12.01 20.05 -14.24
CA LEU A 145 11.20 18.89 -13.85
C LEU A 145 12.06 17.82 -13.18
N LYS A 146 13.28 17.57 -13.69
CA LYS A 146 14.24 16.64 -13.10
C LYS A 146 14.67 17.07 -11.70
N GLN A 147 14.96 18.35 -11.49
CA GLN A 147 15.27 18.87 -10.15
C GLN A 147 14.09 18.69 -9.19
N GLN A 148 12.86 18.95 -9.65
CA GLN A 148 11.65 18.73 -8.87
C GLN A 148 11.46 17.24 -8.52
N ALA A 149 11.61 16.34 -9.49
CA ALA A 149 11.50 14.90 -9.30
C ALA A 149 12.57 14.35 -8.35
N VAL A 150 13.82 14.81 -8.48
CA VAL A 150 14.90 14.48 -7.54
C VAL A 150 14.59 14.98 -6.13
N GLY A 151 14.04 16.19 -6.01
CA GLY A 151 13.58 16.75 -4.73
C GLY A 151 12.49 15.90 -4.09
N ALA A 152 11.46 15.52 -4.84
CA ALA A 152 10.36 14.68 -4.39
C ALA A 152 10.85 13.27 -4.00
N SER A 153 11.65 12.62 -4.85
CA SER A 153 12.22 11.31 -4.59
C SER A 153 13.12 11.31 -3.35
N ARG A 154 13.92 12.37 -3.14
CA ARG A 154 14.70 12.52 -1.90
C ARG A 154 13.81 12.61 -0.67
N ARG A 155 12.71 13.36 -0.72
CA ARG A 155 11.72 13.44 0.39
C ARG A 155 11.07 12.09 0.64
N GLU A 156 10.58 11.42 -0.40
CA GLU A 156 9.98 10.08 -0.29
C GLU A 156 10.94 9.06 0.30
N LYS A 157 12.22 9.07 -0.10
CA LYS A 157 13.25 8.19 0.48
C LYS A 157 13.44 8.45 1.98
N LYS A 158 13.41 9.71 2.42
CA LYS A 158 13.47 10.04 3.86
C LYS A 158 12.28 9.46 4.62
N PHE A 159 11.07 9.68 4.12
CA PHE A 159 9.85 9.13 4.73
C PHE A 159 9.81 7.60 4.72
N TYR A 160 10.25 6.98 3.63
CA TYR A 160 10.38 5.54 3.52
C TYR A 160 11.35 4.98 4.57
N LEU A 161 12.52 5.61 4.75
CA LEU A 161 13.48 5.21 5.76
C LEU A 161 12.88 5.29 7.17
N LEU A 162 12.21 6.39 7.50
CA LEU A 162 11.56 6.55 8.81
C LEU A 162 10.42 5.54 9.02
N ALA A 163 9.65 5.23 7.97
CA ALA A 163 8.61 4.21 8.01
C ALA A 163 9.19 2.81 8.20
N ALA A 164 10.35 2.51 7.57
CA ALA A 164 11.06 1.26 7.78
C ALA A 164 11.56 1.13 9.23
N MET A 165 12.11 2.20 9.80
CA MET A 165 12.54 2.24 11.22
C MET A 165 11.37 2.04 12.19
N ALA A 166 10.18 2.54 11.86
CA ALA A 166 8.96 2.40 12.66
C ALA A 166 8.23 1.06 12.48
N LYS A 167 8.67 0.21 11.54
CA LYS A 167 7.98 -1.03 11.22
C LYS A 167 8.06 -2.03 12.38
N PRO A 168 6.94 -2.65 12.80
CA PRO A 168 6.97 -3.67 13.85
C PRO A 168 7.73 -4.92 13.42
N PHE A 169 8.25 -5.67 14.39
CA PHE A 169 8.90 -6.94 14.13
C PHE A 169 7.87 -8.01 13.79
N ALA A 170 8.12 -8.77 12.73
CA ALA A 170 7.35 -9.96 12.41
C ALA A 170 7.98 -11.15 13.13
N TRP A 171 7.35 -11.64 14.19
CA TRP A 171 7.79 -12.83 14.91
C TRP A 171 6.89 -14.00 14.52
N THR A 172 7.50 -15.09 14.06
CA THR A 172 6.79 -16.35 13.84
C THR A 172 6.59 -17.05 15.16
N CYS A 173 5.35 -17.32 15.54
CA CYS A 173 5.02 -18.18 16.66
C CYS A 173 5.55 -19.60 16.37
N PRO A 174 6.54 -20.11 17.12
CA PRO A 174 7.15 -21.42 16.82
C PRO A 174 6.17 -22.59 16.90
N SER A 175 5.06 -22.42 17.63
CA SER A 175 4.03 -23.44 17.87
C SER A 175 2.94 -23.50 16.81
N THR A 176 2.48 -22.36 16.28
CA THR A 176 1.38 -22.29 15.29
C THR A 176 1.82 -21.93 13.88
N GLY A 177 3.04 -21.39 13.70
CA GLY A 177 3.53 -20.90 12.41
C GLY A 177 2.99 -19.53 12.02
N ASP A 178 2.15 -18.92 12.86
CA ASP A 178 1.56 -17.60 12.60
C ASP A 178 2.58 -16.48 12.77
N VAL A 179 2.49 -15.44 11.93
CA VAL A 179 3.34 -14.24 12.02
C VAL A 179 2.63 -13.16 12.84
N VAL A 180 3.16 -12.85 14.02
CA VAL A 180 2.65 -11.81 14.91
C VAL A 180 3.51 -10.56 14.79
N ALA A 181 2.87 -9.39 14.66
CA ALA A 181 3.54 -8.10 14.66
C ALA A 181 3.79 -7.63 16.10
N VAL A 182 5.05 -7.53 16.50
CA VAL A 182 5.49 -7.14 17.84
C VAL A 182 6.02 -5.70 17.81
N PHE A 183 5.39 -4.84 18.61
CA PHE A 183 5.86 -3.48 18.85
C PHE A 183 6.76 -3.45 20.09
N THR A 184 8.03 -3.15 19.87
CA THR A 184 9.01 -2.86 20.92
C THR A 184 8.95 -1.37 21.30
N PRO A 185 9.37 -0.99 22.53
CA PRO A 185 9.46 0.43 22.90
C PRO A 185 10.30 1.24 21.91
N GLU A 186 11.36 0.64 21.35
CA GLU A 186 12.22 1.26 20.33
C GLU A 186 11.46 1.53 19.02
N THR A 187 10.67 0.57 18.53
CA THR A 187 9.85 0.75 17.31
C THR A 187 8.70 1.73 17.54
N MET A 188 8.10 1.76 18.74
CA MET A 188 7.10 2.76 19.09
C MET A 188 7.71 4.16 19.12
N ARG A 189 8.89 4.29 19.72
CA ARG A 189 9.64 5.55 19.71
C ARG A 189 10.01 6.00 18.30
N ALA A 190 10.44 5.09 17.44
CA ALA A 190 10.72 5.40 16.04
C ALA A 190 9.45 5.87 15.29
N ASP A 191 8.28 5.32 15.59
CA ASP A 191 7.02 5.79 15.00
C ASP A 191 6.62 7.18 15.50
N GLU A 192 6.79 7.47 16.79
CA GLU A 192 6.60 8.82 17.35
C GLU A 192 7.52 9.83 16.64
N LEU A 193 8.81 9.53 16.52
CA LEU A 193 9.78 10.38 15.86
C LEU A 193 9.46 10.59 14.37
N ARG A 194 8.99 9.54 13.68
CA ARG A 194 8.51 9.63 12.30
C ARG A 194 7.32 10.58 12.17
N ARG A 195 6.33 10.46 13.07
CA ARG A 195 5.15 11.35 13.09
C ARG A 195 5.56 12.79 13.36
N LEU A 196 6.46 13.02 14.32
CA LEU A 196 7.00 14.35 14.61
C LEU A 196 7.71 14.96 13.40
N TYR A 197 8.50 14.17 12.67
CA TYR A 197 9.15 14.64 11.44
C TYR A 197 8.12 15.01 10.35
N ALA A 198 7.09 14.18 10.16
CA ALA A 198 6.01 14.46 9.22
C ALA A 198 5.26 15.76 9.59
N ASP A 199 4.88 15.92 10.87
CA ASP A 199 4.24 17.12 11.38
C ASP A 199 5.13 18.37 11.21
N LEU A 200 6.45 18.21 11.32
CA LEU A 200 7.40 19.30 11.13
C LEU A 200 7.54 19.73 9.67
N GLU A 201 7.47 18.79 8.72
CA GLU A 201 7.52 19.08 7.28
C GLU A 201 6.19 19.66 6.75
N ASN A 202 5.08 19.42 7.46
CA ASN A 202 3.77 19.98 7.15
C ASN A 202 3.72 21.49 7.49
N LEU A 203 3.80 22.33 6.45
CA LEU A 203 3.80 23.80 6.57
C LEU A 203 2.43 24.48 6.41
N ASP A 204 1.39 23.70 6.15
CA ASP A 204 0.02 24.18 5.91
C ASP A 204 -0.86 24.17 7.16
N VAL A 205 -0.21 24.16 8.32
CA VAL A 205 -0.83 24.10 9.64
C VAL A 205 -0.91 25.50 10.24
N ASP A 206 -1.96 25.74 11.04
CA ASP A 206 -2.16 26.98 11.80
C ASP A 206 -1.02 27.25 12.79
N ALA A 207 -0.87 28.51 13.21
CA ALA A 207 0.21 28.94 14.09
C ALA A 207 0.20 28.17 15.43
N ASP A 208 -0.97 27.93 16.01
CA ASP A 208 -1.11 27.25 17.31
C ASP A 208 -0.74 25.77 17.21
N ALA A 209 -1.26 25.07 16.20
CA ALA A 209 -0.89 23.68 15.96
C ALA A 209 0.60 23.54 15.59
N ARG A 210 1.20 24.54 14.93
CA ARG A 210 2.67 24.59 14.72
C ARG A 210 3.43 24.76 16.04
N LEU A 211 2.94 25.59 16.96
CA LEU A 211 3.54 25.76 18.28
C LEU A 211 3.53 24.44 19.07
N GLU A 212 2.44 23.68 19.01
CA GLU A 212 2.36 22.36 19.64
C GLU A 212 3.42 21.38 19.08
N VAL A 213 3.61 21.35 17.76
CA VAL A 213 4.67 20.53 17.12
C VAL A 213 6.05 20.94 17.63
N LEU A 214 6.33 22.24 17.70
CA LEU A 214 7.62 22.76 18.19
C LEU A 214 7.85 22.43 19.67
N ASN A 215 6.80 22.48 20.50
CA ASN A 215 6.87 22.09 21.90
C ASN A 215 7.12 20.58 22.05
N ARG A 216 6.45 19.74 21.26
CA ARG A 216 6.73 18.29 21.21
C ARG A 216 8.17 18.00 20.79
N LEU A 217 8.68 18.73 19.80
CA LEU A 217 10.07 18.60 19.35
C LEU A 217 11.06 19.03 20.45
N GLN A 218 10.79 20.13 21.16
CA GLN A 218 11.62 20.56 22.30
C GLN A 218 11.64 19.51 23.41
N ALA A 219 10.47 18.94 23.75
CA ALA A 219 10.38 17.87 24.74
C ALA A 219 11.17 16.62 24.29
N ALA A 220 11.05 16.21 23.02
CA ALA A 220 11.78 15.06 22.49
C ALA A 220 13.31 15.28 22.48
N ALA A 221 13.78 16.48 22.12
CA ALA A 221 15.19 16.82 22.14
C ALA A 221 15.75 17.01 23.56
N GLY A 222 14.93 17.51 24.49
CA GLY A 222 15.31 17.74 25.90
C GLY A 222 15.28 16.48 26.78
N ALA A 223 14.31 15.59 26.59
CA ALA A 223 14.20 14.34 27.36
C ALA A 223 15.44 13.45 27.19
N ALA A 224 16.03 13.43 25.99
CA ALA A 224 17.25 12.69 25.69
C ALA A 224 18.52 13.24 26.40
N GLN A 225 18.45 14.42 27.01
CA GLN A 225 19.53 15.00 27.83
C GLN A 225 19.38 14.64 29.32
N ALA A 226 18.15 14.50 29.81
CA ALA A 226 17.85 14.26 31.23
C ALA A 226 18.16 12.83 31.69
N GLU A 227 18.09 11.84 30.78
CA GLU A 227 18.33 10.43 31.09
C GLU A 227 19.84 10.06 31.12
N ARG A 228 20.77 11.01 30.96
CA ARG A 228 22.21 10.73 30.84
C ARG A 228 23.01 11.06 32.11
N GLY A 229 23.68 10.05 32.66
CA GLY A 229 24.70 10.22 33.71
C GLY A 229 26.06 10.71 33.17
N PRO A 230 26.95 11.28 34.01
CA PRO A 230 28.17 11.99 33.61
C PRO A 230 29.27 11.13 32.94
N SER A 231 29.15 9.80 32.93
CA SER A 231 30.25 8.88 32.60
C SER A 231 30.28 8.37 31.14
N GLN A 232 29.36 8.79 30.27
CA GLN A 232 29.28 8.36 28.87
C GLN A 232 29.35 9.56 27.92
N LYS A 233 30.54 10.15 27.75
CA LYS A 233 30.83 11.16 26.73
C LYS A 233 31.92 10.66 25.79
N GLY A 234 31.53 10.12 24.65
CA GLY A 234 32.40 9.81 23.51
C GLY A 234 32.35 10.90 22.43
N ARG A 235 33.33 10.90 21.52
CA ARG A 235 33.47 11.90 20.45
C ARG A 235 32.29 11.97 19.45
N ALA A 236 31.58 10.86 19.24
CA ALA A 236 30.37 10.82 18.40
C ALA A 236 29.17 11.53 19.08
N GLN A 237 29.15 11.56 20.41
CA GLN A 237 28.05 12.13 21.20
C GLN A 237 28.12 13.65 21.28
N GLU A 238 29.33 14.22 21.18
CA GLU A 238 29.53 15.67 21.16
C GLU A 238 28.89 16.32 19.92
N GLY A 239 28.92 15.63 18.78
CA GLY A 239 28.23 16.08 17.56
C GLY A 239 26.71 16.08 17.72
N ASP A 240 26.14 15.05 18.34
CA ASP A 240 24.71 14.96 18.60
C ASP A 240 24.23 16.04 19.60
N ASP A 241 25.04 16.34 20.62
CA ASP A 241 24.70 17.38 21.59
C ASP A 241 24.72 18.78 20.98
N GLN A 242 25.62 19.05 20.02
CA GLN A 242 25.61 20.29 19.22
C GLN A 242 24.35 20.39 18.36
N LEU A 243 23.97 19.31 17.66
CA LEU A 243 22.74 19.27 16.86
C LEU A 243 21.50 19.49 17.72
N ARG A 244 21.45 18.90 18.92
CA ARG A 244 20.34 19.11 19.88
C ARG A 244 20.24 20.56 20.32
N GLN A 245 21.36 21.19 20.67
CA GLN A 245 21.39 22.60 21.07
C GLN A 245 20.95 23.51 19.93
N GLU A 246 21.41 23.24 18.71
CA GLU A 246 20.99 23.96 17.51
C GLU A 246 19.48 23.83 17.27
N ILE A 247 18.92 22.62 17.37
CA ILE A 247 17.47 22.38 17.24
C ILE A 247 16.69 23.17 18.30
N LEU A 248 17.11 23.13 19.56
CA LEU A 248 16.45 23.86 20.65
C LEU A 248 16.49 25.38 20.41
N GLU A 249 17.62 25.92 19.95
CA GLU A 249 17.76 27.33 19.61
C GLU A 249 16.85 27.72 18.43
N LEU A 250 16.83 26.92 17.36
CA LEU A 250 15.99 27.14 16.19
C LEU A 250 14.50 27.09 16.56
N CYS A 251 14.08 26.14 17.40
CA CYS A 251 12.72 26.06 17.92
C CYS A 251 12.36 27.30 18.74
N ARG A 252 13.22 27.73 19.67
CA ARG A 252 12.98 28.93 20.50
C ARG A 252 12.82 30.18 19.63
N ARG A 253 13.66 30.32 18.60
CA ARG A 253 13.57 31.42 17.64
C ARG A 253 12.25 31.36 16.85
N GLU A 254 11.85 30.20 16.35
CA GLU A 254 10.57 30.04 15.63
C GLU A 254 9.37 30.36 16.53
N ILE A 255 9.34 29.83 17.76
CA ILE A 255 8.28 30.13 18.74
C ILE A 255 8.21 31.63 19.04
N ALA A 256 9.35 32.29 19.24
CA ALA A 256 9.39 33.73 19.47
C ALA A 256 8.83 34.53 18.28
N PHE A 257 9.08 34.10 17.05
CA PHE A 257 8.49 34.73 15.86
C PHE A 257 6.98 34.49 15.77
N LEU A 258 6.51 33.27 16.05
CA LEU A 258 5.08 32.93 16.04
C LEU A 258 4.32 33.71 17.13
N ASN A 259 4.86 33.80 18.34
CA ASN A 259 4.28 34.59 19.43
C ASN A 259 4.21 36.10 19.12
N ARG A 260 5.06 36.60 18.23
CA ARG A 260 5.03 37.99 17.73
C ARG A 260 4.08 38.18 16.54
N GLY A 261 3.34 37.15 16.14
CA GLY A 261 2.40 37.19 15.01
C GLY A 261 3.07 37.08 13.62
N GLN A 262 4.34 36.70 13.55
CA GLN A 262 5.05 36.58 12.28
C GLN A 262 4.74 35.22 11.62
N THR A 263 3.69 35.17 10.79
CA THR A 263 3.24 33.94 10.11
C THR A 263 3.72 33.79 8.67
N ASN A 264 4.50 34.75 8.14
CA ASN A 264 4.97 34.69 6.74
C ASN A 264 5.89 33.50 6.50
N LYS A 265 5.39 32.51 5.74
CA LYS A 265 6.11 31.28 5.38
C LYS A 265 7.45 31.56 4.67
N THR A 266 7.51 32.60 3.83
CA THR A 266 8.72 32.96 3.08
C THR A 266 9.87 33.41 3.98
N LYS A 267 9.58 34.26 4.98
CA LYS A 267 10.60 34.77 5.92
C LYS A 267 11.13 33.66 6.85
N LEU A 268 10.29 32.70 7.21
CA LEU A 268 10.66 31.57 8.09
C LEU A 268 11.20 30.35 7.31
N SER A 269 11.18 30.37 5.98
CA SER A 269 11.53 29.21 5.14
C SER A 269 12.94 28.67 5.41
N GLY A 270 13.94 29.55 5.50
CA GLY A 270 15.32 29.16 5.79
C GLY A 270 15.49 28.56 7.18
N LEU A 271 14.85 29.14 8.19
CA LEU A 271 14.87 28.64 9.57
C LEU A 271 14.23 27.24 9.65
N ARG A 272 13.04 27.08 9.06
CA ARG A 272 12.30 25.81 9.03
C ARG A 272 13.05 24.73 8.26
N LEU A 273 13.67 25.08 7.12
CA LEU A 273 14.49 24.15 6.35
C LEU A 273 15.69 23.67 7.19
N ARG A 274 16.39 24.60 7.85
CA ARG A 274 17.52 24.26 8.73
C ARG A 274 17.09 23.38 9.90
N LEU A 275 15.97 23.69 10.54
CA LEU A 275 15.39 22.88 11.62
C LEU A 275 15.06 21.46 11.13
N SER A 276 14.40 21.33 9.97
CA SER A 276 14.08 20.02 9.39
C SER A 276 15.32 19.21 9.05
N HIS A 277 16.38 19.87 8.57
CA HIS A 277 17.64 19.22 8.23
C HIS A 277 18.42 18.80 9.47
N ALA A 278 18.53 19.67 10.48
CA ALA A 278 19.18 19.35 11.74
C ALA A 278 18.46 18.19 12.45
N PHE A 279 17.12 18.22 12.49
CA PHE A 279 16.34 17.13 13.05
C PHE A 279 16.49 15.83 12.26
N TRP A 280 16.54 15.90 10.93
CA TRP A 280 16.83 14.74 10.08
C TRP A 280 18.17 14.07 10.44
N HIS A 281 19.24 14.84 10.63
CA HIS A 281 20.54 14.29 11.05
C HIS A 281 20.47 13.66 12.43
N LEU A 282 19.79 14.30 13.38
CA LEU A 282 19.60 13.75 14.72
C LEU A 282 18.82 12.42 14.70
N LEU A 283 17.84 12.26 13.80
CA LEU A 283 17.09 11.02 13.63
C LEU A 283 17.92 9.85 13.08
N GLN A 284 19.03 10.16 12.41
CA GLN A 284 19.98 9.15 11.90
C GLN A 284 20.94 8.67 12.99
N SER A 285 21.13 9.44 14.07
CA SER A 285 22.02 9.05 15.16
C SER A 285 21.43 7.87 15.96
N PRO A 286 22.18 6.76 16.13
CA PRO A 286 21.70 5.57 16.84
C PRO A 286 21.43 5.85 18.33
N ASP A 287 22.14 6.83 18.90
CA ASP A 287 22.00 7.27 20.28
C ASP A 287 20.67 7.98 20.56
N PHE A 288 20.06 8.58 19.53
CA PHE A 288 18.75 9.24 19.64
C PHE A 288 17.63 8.33 19.13
N ASN A 289 17.89 7.59 18.06
CA ASN A 289 16.98 6.61 17.50
C ASN A 289 17.66 5.23 17.45
N PRO A 290 17.39 4.34 18.42
CA PRO A 290 18.06 3.04 18.49
C PRO A 290 17.81 2.16 17.24
N GLN A 291 16.69 2.36 16.54
CA GLN A 291 16.38 1.63 15.31
C GLN A 291 17.23 2.11 14.11
N ALA A 292 17.81 3.32 14.16
CA ALA A 292 18.59 3.86 13.06
C ALA A 292 19.86 3.04 12.78
N GLY A 293 20.50 2.51 13.83
CA GLY A 293 21.70 1.67 13.72
C GLY A 293 21.50 0.34 12.96
N ARG A 294 20.24 -0.08 12.71
CA ARG A 294 19.93 -1.27 11.90
C ARG A 294 19.90 -0.98 10.39
N TYR A 295 19.50 0.24 10.02
CA TYR A 295 19.27 0.62 8.62
C TYR A 295 20.42 1.46 8.03
N LEU A 296 21.30 2.02 8.86
CA LEU A 296 22.39 2.93 8.45
C LEU A 296 23.78 2.28 8.50
N ARG A 297 23.87 0.95 8.40
CA ARG A 297 25.15 0.24 8.27
C ARG A 297 25.69 0.27 6.86
#